data_AF-A0AAJ0F7M2-F1
#
_entry.id   AF-A0AAJ0F7M2-F1
#
_cell.length_a   1.000
_cell.length_b   1.000
_cell.length_c   1.000
_cell.angle_alpha   90.00
_cell.angle_beta   90.00
_cell.angle_gamma   90.00
#
_symmetry.space_group_name_H-M   'P 1'
#
loop_
_entity.id
_entity.type
_entity.pdbx_description
1 polymer ?
#
loop_
_entity_poly.entity_id
_entity_poly.type
_entity_poly.pdbx_seq_one_letter_code
_entity_poly.pdbx_strand_id
1 'polypeptide(L)'
;MSDSQPIHIPSLSALTDLSKTHKYILIDFWADWCPPCKAIAPMFSALAKKHGVPDALAFAKVDVEEAPEITQQFGITAMPTFLLLVDGEPGGIDVNDGVKSLGGGAVVGPDGKFGMIRGADPRNLTLLAEKLHALAAPAPAAEEEEGEA
;
A
#
# COMPACT_ATOMS: atom_id res chain seq x y z
N MET A 1 -6.23 -5.11 -19.40
CA MET A 1 -6.36 -6.38 -18.63
C MET A 1 -5.06 -6.61 -17.87
N SER A 2 -4.94 -6.08 -16.65
CA SER A 2 -3.88 -6.40 -15.65
C SER A 2 -4.05 -5.68 -14.29
N ASP A 3 -5.07 -4.84 -14.11
CA ASP A 3 -5.34 -4.02 -12.91
C ASP A 3 -5.57 -4.75 -11.57
N SER A 4 -5.36 -6.06 -11.51
CA SER A 4 -5.73 -6.89 -10.34
C SER A 4 -4.56 -7.37 -9.48
N GLN A 5 -3.32 -6.96 -9.78
CA GLN A 5 -2.12 -7.41 -9.06
C GLN A 5 -1.31 -6.21 -8.55
N PRO A 6 -0.59 -6.35 -7.41
CA PRO A 6 0.33 -5.33 -6.96
C PRO A 6 1.39 -5.03 -8.01
N ILE A 7 1.60 -3.75 -8.28
CA ILE A 7 2.56 -3.24 -9.26
C ILE A 7 3.97 -3.51 -8.75
N HIS A 8 4.79 -4.17 -9.56
CA HIS A 8 6.19 -4.40 -9.22
C HIS A 8 7.02 -3.13 -9.48
N ILE A 9 7.77 -2.71 -8.46
CA ILE A 9 8.58 -1.48 -8.50
C ILE A 9 10.07 -1.87 -8.38
N PRO A 10 10.83 -1.84 -9.50
CA PRO A 10 12.23 -2.26 -9.51
C PRO A 10 13.23 -1.12 -9.20
N SER A 11 12.78 0.14 -9.16
CA SER A 11 13.66 1.30 -8.98
C SER A 11 12.95 2.53 -8.44
N LEU A 12 13.72 3.50 -7.93
CA LEU A 12 13.20 4.80 -7.49
C LEU A 12 12.49 5.56 -8.60
N SER A 13 12.98 5.49 -9.84
CA SER A 13 12.33 6.13 -10.97
C SER A 13 10.95 5.56 -11.24
N ALA A 14 10.80 4.23 -11.19
CA ALA A 14 9.50 3.58 -11.36
C ALA A 14 8.51 3.96 -10.24
N LEU A 15 9.00 4.06 -9.00
CA LEU A 15 8.20 4.53 -7.86
C LEU A 15 7.74 5.99 -8.05
N THR A 16 8.66 6.84 -8.49
CA THR A 16 8.41 8.26 -8.76
C THR A 16 7.40 8.45 -9.88
N ASP A 17 7.45 7.60 -10.91
CA ASP A 17 6.48 7.66 -12.01
C ASP A 17 5.09 7.23 -11.55
N LEU A 18 5.00 6.20 -10.70
CA LEU A 18 3.72 5.77 -10.13
C LEU A 18 3.10 6.85 -9.22
N SER A 19 3.91 7.57 -8.44
CA SER A 19 3.42 8.63 -7.54
C SER A 19 2.93 9.88 -8.25
N LYS A 20 3.24 10.05 -9.54
CA LYS A 20 2.70 11.16 -10.36
C LYS A 20 1.24 10.95 -10.72
N THR A 21 0.80 9.70 -10.81
CA THR A 21 -0.57 9.34 -11.21
C THR A 21 -1.41 8.90 -10.02
N HIS A 22 -0.80 8.32 -8.98
CA HIS A 22 -1.53 7.82 -7.82
C HIS A 22 -1.19 8.63 -6.58
N LYS A 23 -2.23 9.23 -6.00
CA LYS A 23 -2.11 9.96 -4.74
C LYS A 23 -1.69 9.04 -3.59
N TYR A 24 -2.30 7.87 -3.49
CA TYR A 24 -2.04 6.89 -2.45
C TYR A 24 -1.35 5.66 -3.02
N ILE A 25 -0.23 5.27 -2.41
CA ILE A 25 0.48 4.04 -2.80
C ILE A 25 0.78 3.22 -1.54
N LEU A 26 0.20 2.04 -1.44
CA LEU A 26 0.53 1.08 -0.39
C LEU A 26 1.56 0.08 -0.92
N ILE A 27 2.75 0.06 -0.33
CA ILE A 27 3.91 -0.71 -0.81
C ILE A 27 4.18 -1.88 0.13
N ASP A 28 4.28 -3.10 -0.40
CA ASP A 28 4.81 -4.29 0.27
C ASP A 28 6.31 -4.47 0.00
N PHE A 29 7.14 -4.30 1.03
CA PHE A 29 8.57 -4.62 0.97
C PHE A 29 8.78 -6.08 1.36
N TRP A 30 9.23 -6.88 0.40
CA TRP A 30 9.33 -8.33 0.51
C TRP A 30 10.70 -8.86 0.06
N ALA A 31 10.95 -10.15 0.30
CA ALA A 31 12.11 -10.88 -0.20
C ALA A 31 11.77 -12.36 -0.43
N ASP A 32 12.46 -13.03 -1.35
CA ASP A 32 12.21 -14.43 -1.69
C ASP A 32 12.54 -15.40 -0.54
N TRP A 33 13.49 -15.04 0.31
CA TRP A 33 13.88 -15.84 1.46
C TRP A 33 12.99 -15.61 2.70
N CYS A 34 11.99 -14.73 2.62
CA CYS A 34 11.10 -14.36 3.73
C CYS A 34 9.81 -15.21 3.75
N PRO A 35 9.66 -16.21 4.64
CA PRO A 35 8.45 -17.03 4.69
C PRO A 35 7.18 -16.25 5.07
N PRO A 36 7.19 -15.31 6.04
CA PRO A 36 6.02 -14.48 6.33
C PRO A 36 5.54 -13.66 5.14
N CYS A 37 6.46 -13.19 4.28
CA CYS A 37 6.14 -12.45 3.07
C CYS A 37 5.33 -13.33 2.09
N LYS A 38 5.76 -14.58 1.90
CA LYS A 38 5.02 -15.54 1.05
C LYS A 38 3.63 -15.85 1.58
N ALA A 39 3.45 -15.87 2.90
CA ALA A 39 2.15 -16.13 3.52
C ALA A 39 1.16 -14.97 3.32
N ILE A 40 1.63 -13.72 3.36
CA ILE A 40 0.76 -12.53 3.26
C ILE A 40 0.52 -12.06 1.81
N ALA A 41 1.42 -12.38 0.87
CA ALA A 41 1.34 -11.92 -0.51
C ALA A 41 0.00 -12.21 -1.23
N PRO A 42 -0.63 -13.40 -1.09
CA PRO A 42 -1.95 -13.66 -1.71
C PRO A 42 -3.04 -12.73 -1.17
N MET A 43 -2.98 -12.45 0.14
CA MET A 43 -3.93 -11.55 0.79
C MET A 43 -3.71 -10.10 0.35
N PHE A 44 -2.45 -9.66 0.26
CA PHE A 44 -2.12 -8.35 -0.26
C PHE A 44 -2.58 -8.16 -1.72
N SER A 45 -2.43 -9.19 -2.57
CA SER A 45 -2.97 -9.16 -3.93
C SER A 45 -4.49 -9.12 -3.97
N ALA A 46 -5.18 -9.79 -3.05
CA ALA A 46 -6.64 -9.72 -2.96
C ALA A 46 -7.12 -8.32 -2.55
N LEU A 47 -6.41 -7.67 -1.62
CA LEU A 47 -6.67 -6.28 -1.25
C LEU A 47 -6.44 -5.35 -2.44
N ALA A 48 -5.34 -5.51 -3.18
CA ALA A 48 -5.06 -4.73 -4.38
C ALA A 48 -6.21 -4.80 -5.39
N LYS A 49 -6.70 -6.01 -5.67
CA LYS A 49 -7.82 -6.23 -6.60
C LYS A 49 -9.13 -5.61 -6.09
N LYS A 50 -9.40 -5.67 -4.79
CA LYS A 50 -10.68 -5.23 -4.21
C LYS A 50 -10.73 -3.72 -3.97
N HIS A 51 -9.59 -3.12 -3.62
CA HIS A 51 -9.52 -1.76 -3.09
C HIS A 51 -8.75 -0.79 -3.98
N GLY A 52 -7.99 -1.27 -4.97
CA GLY A 52 -7.31 -0.40 -5.93
C GLY A 52 -8.29 0.56 -6.60
N VAL A 53 -7.85 1.80 -6.80
CA VAL A 53 -8.62 2.85 -7.50
C VAL A 53 -7.69 3.44 -8.56
N PRO A 54 -8.02 3.30 -9.86
CA PRO A 54 -7.20 3.87 -10.93
C PRO A 54 -6.89 5.34 -10.69
N ASP A 55 -5.64 5.74 -10.91
CA ASP A 55 -5.16 7.12 -10.77
C ASP A 55 -5.39 7.76 -9.37
N ALA A 56 -5.66 6.94 -8.34
CA ALA A 56 -5.87 7.44 -6.99
C ALA A 56 -5.24 6.55 -5.90
N LEU A 57 -5.41 5.24 -5.99
CA LEU A 57 -4.88 4.26 -5.04
C LEU A 57 -4.25 3.07 -5.76
N ALA A 58 -2.93 2.97 -5.67
CA ALA A 58 -2.17 1.82 -6.14
C ALA A 58 -1.68 0.94 -4.99
N PHE A 59 -1.58 -0.35 -5.27
CA PHE A 59 -0.86 -1.31 -4.44
C PHE A 59 0.40 -1.70 -5.18
N ALA A 60 1.53 -1.63 -4.51
CA ALA A 60 2.85 -1.89 -5.09
C ALA A 60 3.63 -2.90 -4.26
N LYS A 61 4.62 -3.53 -4.87
CA LYS A 61 5.57 -4.41 -4.20
C LYS A 61 7.00 -4.08 -4.61
N VAL A 62 7.90 -4.11 -3.65
CA VAL A 62 9.34 -3.84 -3.82
C VAL A 62 10.09 -5.03 -3.25
N ASP A 63 10.91 -5.66 -4.10
CA ASP A 63 11.89 -6.63 -3.63
C ASP A 63 13.09 -5.87 -3.05
N VAL A 64 13.41 -6.13 -1.79
CA VAL A 64 14.51 -5.43 -1.09
C VAL A 64 15.89 -5.78 -1.63
N GLU A 65 16.04 -6.93 -2.29
CA GLU A 65 17.29 -7.38 -2.92
C GLU A 65 17.48 -6.75 -4.31
N GLU A 66 16.38 -6.58 -5.06
CA GLU A 66 16.38 -5.94 -6.38
C GLU A 66 16.51 -4.42 -6.30
N ALA A 67 15.82 -3.79 -5.35
CA ALA A 67 15.74 -2.34 -5.22
C ALA A 67 16.28 -1.85 -3.85
N PRO A 68 17.59 -2.03 -3.57
CA PRO A 68 18.19 -1.65 -2.30
C PRO A 68 18.17 -0.13 -2.06
N GLU A 69 18.17 0.68 -3.13
CA GLU A 69 18.05 2.13 -3.06
C GLU A 69 16.74 2.60 -2.43
N ILE A 70 15.61 1.98 -2.80
CA ILE A 70 14.28 2.26 -2.25
C ILE A 70 14.26 1.87 -0.77
N THR A 71 14.76 0.66 -0.48
CA THR A 71 14.84 0.09 0.87
C THR A 71 15.65 1.00 1.81
N GLN A 72 16.79 1.51 1.35
CA GLN A 72 17.63 2.45 2.11
C GLN A 72 16.94 3.79 2.32
N GLN A 73 16.32 4.37 1.27
CA GLN A 73 15.63 5.65 1.36
C GLN A 73 14.52 5.67 2.41
N PHE A 74 13.76 4.58 2.51
CA PHE A 74 12.65 4.47 3.47
C PHE A 74 13.01 3.77 4.79
N GLY A 75 14.30 3.44 5.01
CA GLY A 75 14.78 2.84 6.25
C GLY A 75 14.18 1.45 6.55
N ILE A 76 13.91 0.67 5.51
CA ILE A 76 13.32 -0.66 5.63
C ILE A 76 14.39 -1.63 6.13
N THR A 77 14.15 -2.25 7.30
CA THR A 77 15.13 -3.08 8.01
C THR A 77 14.61 -4.48 8.33
N ALA A 78 13.33 -4.74 8.06
CA ALA A 78 12.69 -6.03 8.29
C ALA A 78 11.58 -6.24 7.26
N MET A 79 11.32 -7.51 6.93
CA MET A 79 10.27 -7.88 5.98
C MET A 79 9.28 -8.87 6.63
N PRO A 80 7.99 -8.80 6.24
CA PRO A 80 7.43 -7.76 5.36
C PRO A 80 7.28 -6.44 6.11
N THR A 81 7.46 -5.33 5.40
CA THR A 81 7.09 -4.00 5.88
C THR A 81 6.18 -3.37 4.85
N PHE A 82 5.10 -2.77 5.31
CA PHE A 82 4.14 -2.08 4.46
C PHE A 82 4.22 -0.59 4.69
N LEU A 83 4.55 0.16 3.65
CA LEU A 83 4.69 1.63 3.71
C LEU A 83 3.56 2.28 2.92
N LEU A 84 2.99 3.34 3.47
CA LEU A 84 2.09 4.22 2.73
C LEU A 84 2.86 5.43 2.21
N LEU A 85 2.76 5.69 0.91
CA LEU A 85 3.06 6.99 0.34
C LEU A 85 1.77 7.77 0.07
N VAL A 86 1.79 9.06 0.40
CA VAL A 86 0.74 10.01 0.04
C VAL A 86 1.38 11.19 -0.69
N ASP A 87 0.94 11.45 -1.91
CA ASP A 87 1.52 12.48 -2.79
C ASP A 87 3.05 12.30 -2.97
N GLY A 88 3.51 11.04 -3.01
CA GLY A 88 4.92 10.66 -3.16
C GLY A 88 5.74 10.67 -1.87
N GLU A 89 5.20 11.16 -0.76
CA GLU A 89 5.90 11.28 0.52
C GLU A 89 5.51 10.17 1.50
N PRO A 90 6.43 9.68 2.34
CA PRO A 90 6.12 8.65 3.34
C PRO A 90 5.25 9.21 4.47
N GLY A 91 4.16 8.50 4.74
CA GLY A 91 3.17 8.88 5.74
C GLY A 91 2.20 9.95 5.26
N GLY A 92 0.96 9.91 5.74
CA GLY A 92 -0.04 10.82 5.16
C GLY A 92 -1.47 10.75 5.68
N ILE A 93 -1.87 9.70 6.38
CA ILE A 93 -3.22 9.62 6.97
C ILE A 93 -3.13 9.92 8.46
N ASP A 94 -3.92 10.90 8.92
CA ASP A 94 -4.05 11.18 10.35
C ASP A 94 -4.68 9.97 11.07
N VAL A 95 -4.10 9.55 12.18
CA VAL A 95 -4.67 8.43 12.95
C VAL A 95 -6.09 8.69 13.44
N ASN A 96 -6.48 9.96 13.60
CA ASN A 96 -7.82 10.36 13.97
C ASN A 96 -8.84 10.15 12.85
N ASP A 97 -8.41 9.95 11.60
CA ASP A 97 -9.28 9.50 10.50
C ASP A 97 -9.66 8.01 10.60
N GLY A 98 -9.48 7.37 11.76
CA GLY A 98 -9.88 5.98 12.02
C GLY A 98 -8.74 4.96 11.94
N VAL A 99 -7.51 5.40 11.66
CA VAL A 99 -6.31 4.55 11.65
C VAL A 99 -5.80 4.26 13.07
N LYS A 100 -6.33 4.93 14.10
CA LYS A 100 -6.04 4.73 15.54
C LYS A 100 -6.25 3.29 16.05
N SER A 101 -7.00 2.45 15.32
CA SER A 101 -7.23 1.03 15.67
C SER A 101 -6.15 0.08 15.16
N LEU A 102 -5.15 0.56 14.41
CA LEU A 102 -4.01 -0.27 14.05
C LEU A 102 -3.20 -0.55 15.33
N GLY A 103 -3.22 -1.80 15.78
CA GLY A 103 -2.51 -2.25 16.98
C GLY A 103 -1.00 -2.39 16.75
N GLY A 104 -0.37 -3.36 17.42
CA GLY A 104 1.07 -3.59 17.33
C GLY A 104 1.58 -3.71 15.87
N GLY A 105 2.71 -3.08 15.60
CA GLY A 105 3.37 -3.08 14.28
C GLY A 105 3.15 -1.80 13.46
N ALA A 106 2.08 -1.04 13.72
CA ALA A 106 1.89 0.27 13.10
C ALA A 106 2.83 1.32 13.71
N VAL A 107 3.48 2.10 12.86
CA VAL A 107 4.36 3.22 13.21
C VAL A 107 3.63 4.50 12.86
N VAL A 108 3.48 5.39 13.85
CA VAL A 108 2.83 6.70 13.71
C VAL A 108 3.88 7.77 13.99
N GLY A 109 3.98 8.74 13.09
CA GLY A 109 4.86 9.89 13.22
C GLY A 109 4.45 10.81 14.38
N PRO A 110 5.34 11.69 14.84
CA PRO A 110 5.03 12.68 15.88
C PRO A 110 3.95 13.69 15.45
N ASP A 111 3.71 13.80 14.14
CA ASP A 111 2.65 14.59 13.52
C ASP A 111 1.29 13.89 13.53
N GLY A 112 1.19 12.69 14.11
CA GLY A 112 -0.05 11.91 14.18
C GLY A 112 -0.37 11.17 12.88
N LYS A 113 0.54 11.14 11.91
CA LYS A 113 0.31 10.44 10.64
C LYS A 113 0.78 9.00 10.70
N PHE A 114 -0.01 8.09 10.16
CA PHE A 114 0.40 6.72 9.90
C PHE A 114 1.58 6.70 8.92
N GLY A 115 2.67 6.02 9.28
CA GLY A 115 3.84 5.81 8.44
C GLY A 115 3.86 4.42 7.79
N MET A 116 4.01 3.36 8.59
CA MET A 116 4.20 1.99 8.09
C MET A 116 3.64 0.92 9.04
N ILE A 117 3.37 -0.28 8.53
CA ILE A 117 3.11 -1.50 9.32
C ILE A 117 4.34 -2.41 9.18
N ARG A 118 4.92 -2.80 10.31
CA ARG A 118 5.97 -3.82 10.37
C ARG A 118 5.36 -5.19 10.65
N GLY A 119 5.72 -6.16 9.82
CA GLY A 119 5.24 -7.53 9.92
C GLY A 119 3.97 -7.80 9.12
N ALA A 120 3.62 -9.08 9.02
CA ALA A 120 2.44 -9.58 8.32
C ALA A 120 1.21 -9.56 9.24
N ASP A 121 0.53 -8.41 9.34
CA ASP A 121 -0.75 -8.30 10.06
C ASP A 121 -1.92 -8.11 9.08
N PRO A 122 -2.69 -9.17 8.77
CA PRO A 122 -3.81 -9.10 7.85
C PRO A 122 -4.92 -8.13 8.28
N ARG A 123 -5.13 -7.95 9.59
CA ARG A 123 -6.19 -7.07 10.08
C ARG A 123 -5.83 -5.62 9.81
N ASN A 124 -4.60 -5.25 10.15
CA ASN A 124 -4.10 -3.90 9.92
C ASN A 124 -4.08 -3.55 8.43
N LEU A 125 -3.66 -4.49 7.58
CA LEU A 125 -3.65 -4.30 6.13
C LEU A 125 -5.06 -4.13 5.54
N THR A 126 -6.02 -4.93 6.01
CA THR A 126 -7.42 -4.81 5.56
C THR A 126 -8.01 -3.46 5.94
N LEU A 127 -7.86 -3.05 7.20
CA LEU A 127 -8.37 -1.76 7.68
C LEU A 127 -7.74 -0.57 6.92
N LEU A 128 -6.43 -0.64 6.68
CA LEU A 128 -5.74 0.40 5.93
C LEU A 128 -6.20 0.46 4.47
N ALA A 129 -6.33 -0.70 3.80
CA ALA A 129 -6.83 -0.78 2.44
C ALA A 129 -8.26 -0.25 2.31
N GLU A 130 -9.16 -0.62 3.23
CA GLU A 130 -10.53 -0.11 3.27
C GLU A 130 -10.57 1.41 3.47
N LYS A 131 -9.75 1.93 4.41
CA LYS A 131 -9.69 3.36 4.66
C LYS A 131 -9.13 4.13 3.47
N LEU A 132 -8.05 3.64 2.87
CA LEU A 132 -7.45 4.24 1.68
C LEU A 132 -8.43 4.25 0.51
N HIS A 133 -9.15 3.15 0.29
CA HIS A 133 -10.18 3.08 -0.75
C HIS A 133 -11.28 4.13 -0.51
N ALA A 134 -11.78 4.26 0.72
CA ALA A 134 -12.78 5.28 1.06
C ALA A 134 -12.27 6.73 0.88
N LEU A 135 -10.97 6.97 1.02
CA LEU A 135 -10.35 8.28 0.79
C LEU A 135 -10.04 8.56 -0.69
N ALA A 136 -9.75 7.50 -1.45
CA ALA A 136 -9.34 7.58 -2.85
C ALA A 136 -10.52 7.51 -3.83
N ALA A 137 -11.60 6.82 -3.46
CA ALA A 137 -12.80 6.73 -4.28
C ALA A 137 -13.48 8.11 -4.36
N PRO A 138 -13.85 8.58 -5.56
CA PRO A 138 -14.77 9.70 -5.66
C PRO A 138 -16.07 9.35 -4.93
N ALA A 139 -16.67 10.32 -4.23
CA ALA A 139 -17.98 10.15 -3.59
C ALA A 139 -18.96 9.48 -4.58
N PRO A 140 -19.81 8.53 -4.14
CA PRO A 140 -20.48 7.58 -5.03
C PRO A 140 -21.27 8.32 -6.11
N ALA A 141 -20.73 8.32 -7.33
CA ALA A 141 -21.54 8.45 -8.52
C ALA A 141 -22.23 7.08 -8.70
N ALA A 142 -23.54 7.13 -8.89
CA ALA A 142 -24.38 5.97 -9.08
C ALA A 142 -23.82 5.02 -10.15
N GLU A 143 -23.87 3.73 -9.81
CA GLU A 143 -24.05 2.57 -10.69
C GLU A 143 -23.87 2.82 -12.20
N GLU A 144 -22.81 2.25 -12.78
CA GLU A 144 -22.89 1.69 -14.12
C GLU A 144 -22.71 0.17 -14.00
N GLU A 145 -23.85 -0.52 -13.88
CA GLU A 145 -23.97 -1.88 -14.35
C GLU A 145 -23.73 -1.89 -15.87
N GLU A 146 -22.60 -2.43 -16.32
CA GLU A 146 -22.53 -2.96 -17.68
C GLU A 146 -22.99 -4.42 -17.66
N GLY A 147 -24.30 -4.57 -17.77
CA GLY A 147 -24.92 -5.80 -18.26
C GLY A 147 -24.49 -6.03 -19.71
N GLU A 148 -23.88 -7.18 -19.96
CA GLU A 148 -23.60 -7.67 -21.30
C GLU A 148 -24.91 -8.12 -21.94
N ALA A 149 -25.37 -7.36 -22.93
CA ALA A 149 -26.50 -7.65 -23.80
C ALA A 149 -26.02 -8.28 -25.12
#